data_AF-A0A960GL42-F1
#
_entry.id   AF-A0A960GL42-F1
#
_cell.length_a   1.000
_cell.length_b   1.000
_cell.length_c   1.000
_cell.angle_alpha   90.00
_cell.angle_beta   90.00
_cell.angle_gamma   90.00
#
_symmetry.space_group_name_H-M   'P 1'
#
loop_
_entity.id
_entity.type
_entity.pdbx_description
1 polymer ?
#
loop_
_entity_poly.entity_id
_entity_poly.type
_entity_poly.pdbx_seq_one_letter_code
_entity_poly.pdbx_strand_id
1 'polypeptide(L)' 'LGVVLTAPSGKAAETAARDAGYLVNAAAADVIRLAPPLIITDDQVHRFLGDLPQILDTAQHVQETTP' A
#
# COMPACT_ATOMS: atom_id res chain seq x y z
N LEU A 1 -8.51 -8.67 3.91
CA LEU A 1 -7.36 -9.29 3.24
C LEU A 1 -6.08 -8.63 3.75
N GLY A 2 -4.94 -9.32 3.73
CA GLY A 2 -3.64 -8.76 4.09
C GLY A 2 -2.58 -9.10 3.03
N VAL A 3 -1.71 -8.14 2.73
CA VAL A 3 -0.53 -8.31 1.86
C VAL A 3 0.71 -8.24 2.73
N VAL A 4 1.56 -9.26 2.67
CA VAL A 4 2.85 -9.30 3.37
C VAL A 4 3.91 -8.74 2.44
N LEU A 5 4.70 -7.79 2.93
CA LEU A 5 5.79 -7.12 2.24
C LEU A 5 7.10 -7.86 2.50
N THR A 6 8.07 -7.72 1.60
CA THR A 6 9.39 -8.37 1.73
C THR A 6 10.34 -7.66 2.69
N ALA A 7 9.92 -6.52 3.25
CA ALA A 7 10.66 -5.67 4.16
C ALA A 7 9.68 -4.99 5.14
N PRO A 8 10.15 -4.48 6.31
CA PRO A 8 9.30 -3.79 7.28
C PRO A 8 8.91 -2.36 6.83
N SER A 9 8.37 -2.24 5.63
CA SER A 9 8.02 -0.99 4.95
C SER A 9 6.53 -0.64 5.02
N GLY A 10 5.77 -1.28 5.91
CA GLY A 10 4.32 -1.12 6.03
C GLY A 10 3.87 0.33 6.23
N LYS A 11 4.53 1.09 7.12
CA LYS A 11 4.23 2.52 7.31
C LYS A 11 4.55 3.36 6.07
N ALA A 12 5.66 3.06 5.39
CA ALA A 12 6.04 3.78 4.18
C ALA A 12 5.05 3.50 3.04
N ALA A 13 4.61 2.24 2.90
CA ALA A 13 3.59 1.84 1.94
C ALA A 13 2.22 2.44 2.24
N GLU A 14 1.83 2.56 3.52
CA GLU A 14 0.61 3.27 3.90
C GLU A 14 0.66 4.76 3.50
N THR A 15 1.78 5.44 3.77
CA THR A 15 1.98 6.85 3.37
C THR A 15 1.95 6.99 1.85
N ALA A 16 2.71 6.18 1.11
CA ALA A 16 2.74 6.23 -0.34
C ALA A 16 1.37 5.95 -0.96
N ALA A 17 0.61 5.00 -0.41
CA ALA A 17 -0.76 4.73 -0.85
C ALA A 17 -1.68 5.93 -0.61
N ARG A 18 -1.55 6.58 0.56
CA ARG A 18 -2.31 7.79 0.90
C ARG A 18 -2.01 8.93 -0.07
N ASP A 19 -0.74 9.12 -0.42
CA ASP A 19 -0.32 10.14 -1.39
C ASP A 19 -0.86 9.84 -2.80
N ALA A 20 -0.99 8.56 -3.15
CA ALA A 20 -1.64 8.10 -4.39
C ALA A 20 -3.18 8.13 -4.32
N GLY A 21 -3.78 8.54 -3.21
CA GLY A 21 -5.23 8.67 -3.04
C GLY A 21 -5.95 7.43 -2.48
N TYR A 22 -5.21 6.45 -1.97
CA TYR A 22 -5.74 5.21 -1.39
C TYR A 22 -5.60 5.19 0.13
N LEU A 23 -6.67 4.81 0.82
CA LEU A 23 -6.63 4.59 2.27
C LEU A 23 -6.45 3.11 2.55
N VAL A 24 -5.26 2.76 3.03
CA VAL A 24 -4.92 1.42 3.53
C VAL A 24 -4.43 1.53 4.98
N ASN A 25 -4.26 0.40 5.65
CA ASN A 25 -3.77 0.36 7.03
C ASN A 25 -2.55 -0.57 7.13
N ALA A 26 -1.43 -0.06 7.62
CA ALA A 26 -0.30 -0.90 8.03
C ALA A 26 -0.66 -1.66 9.31
N ALA A 27 -1.06 -2.92 9.16
CA ALA A 27 -1.48 -3.77 10.29
C ALA A 27 -0.29 -4.27 11.12
N ALA A 28 0.89 -4.36 10.52
CA ALA A 28 2.17 -4.67 11.14
C ALA A 28 3.30 -3.95 10.40
N ALA A 29 4.55 -4.14 10.84
CA ALA A 29 5.72 -3.53 10.21
C ALA A 29 5.84 -3.90 8.72
N ASP A 30 5.43 -5.10 8.34
CA ASP A 30 5.55 -5.69 7.01
C ASP A 30 4.19 -6.12 6.43
N VAL A 31 3.05 -5.68 6.98
CA VAL A 31 1.72 -6.12 6.52
C VAL A 31 0.77 -4.96 6.25
N ILE A 32 0.19 -4.91 5.05
CA ILE A 32 -0.86 -3.97 4.65
C ILE A 32 -2.22 -4.66 4.62
N ARG A 33 -3.23 -4.08 5.28
CA ARG A 33 -4.61 -4.55 5.24
C ARG A 33 -5.38 -3.89 4.09
N LEU A 34 -5.93 -4.72 3.21
CA LEU A 34 -6.89 -4.31 2.18
C LEU A 34 -8.29 -4.68 2.66
N ALA A 35 -9.09 -3.64 2.96
CA ALA A 35 -10.48 -3.75 3.41
C ALA A 35 -11.37 -2.75 2.65
N PRO A 36 -11.51 -2.90 1.33
CA PRO A 36 -12.41 -2.05 0.55
C PRO A 36 -13.88 -2.28 0.93
N PRO A 37 -14.78 -1.33 0.64
CA PRO A 37 -16.22 -1.52 0.83
C PRO A 37 -16.76 -2.63 -0.08
N LEU A 38 -17.86 -3.27 0.33
CA LEU A 38 -18.50 -4.37 -0.44
C LEU A 38 -19.15 -3.94 -1.76
N ILE A 39 -19.17 -2.62 -2.02
CA ILE A 39 -19.69 -2.01 -3.25
C ILE A 39 -18.58 -1.64 -4.25
N ILE A 40 -17.32 -2.02 -3.98
CA ILE A 40 -16.20 -1.70 -4.87
C ILE A 40 -16.43 -2.26 -6.28
N THR A 41 -16.12 -1.48 -7.30
CA THR A 41 -16.26 -1.89 -8.69
C THR A 41 -14.98 -2.54 -9.20
N ASP A 42 -15.12 -3.32 -10.28
CA ASP A 42 -13.98 -3.95 -10.95
C ASP A 42 -12.98 -2.90 -11.48
N ASP A 43 -13.47 -1.78 -12.02
CA ASP A 43 -12.64 -0.64 -12.44
C ASP A 43 -11.82 -0.03 -11.30
N GLN A 44 -12.41 0.13 -10.12
CA GLN A 44 -11.71 0.64 -8.93
C GLN A 44 -10.60 -0.31 -8.48
N VAL A 45 -10.85 -1.63 -8.57
CA VAL A 45 -9.83 -2.65 -8.27
C VAL A 45 -8.69 -2.58 -9.30
N HIS A 46 -9.02 -2.53 -10.59
CA HIS A 46 -8.02 -2.43 -11.66
C HIS A 46 -7.15 -1.18 -11.53
N ARG A 47 -7.76 -0.04 -11.19
CA ARG A 47 -7.01 1.20 -10.94
C ARG A 47 -6.03 1.04 -9.78
N PHE A 48 -6.50 0.52 -8.63
CA PHE A 48 -5.63 0.25 -7.49
C PHE A 48 -4.48 -0.69 -7.85
N LEU A 49 -4.76 -1.77 -8.58
CA LEU A 49 -3.73 -2.72 -9.02
C LEU A 49 -2.73 -2.10 -10.01
N GLY A 50 -3.17 -1.15 -10.84
CA GLY A 50 -2.30 -0.39 -11.74
C GLY A 50 -1.37 0.58 -11.00
N ASP A 51 -1.85 1.22 -9.94
CA ASP A 51 -1.07 2.19 -9.16
C ASP A 51 -0.18 1.52 -8.09
N LEU A 52 -0.52 0.28 -7.67
CA LEU A 52 0.16 -0.46 -6.61
C LEU A 52 1.68 -0.62 -6.80
N PRO A 53 2.22 -0.97 -7.99
CA PRO A 53 3.66 -1.09 -8.18
C PRO A 53 4.42 0.19 -7.83
N GLN A 54 3.94 1.35 -8.30
CA GLN A 54 4.58 2.63 -8.03
C GLN A 54 4.53 2.99 -6.55
N ILE A 55 3.40 2.71 -5.88
CA ILE A 55 3.25 2.90 -4.43
C ILE A 55 4.31 2.08 -3.66
N LEU A 56 4.52 0.83 -4.06
CA LEU A 56 5.49 -0.06 -3.42
C LEU A 56 6.94 0.38 -3.69
N ASP A 57 7.26 0.80 -4.92
CA ASP A 57 8.59 1.34 -5.27
C ASP A 57 8.91 2.57 -4.40
N THR A 58 7.96 3.52 -4.29
CA THR A 58 8.13 4.69 -3.41
C THR A 58 8.35 4.30 -1.96
N ALA A 59 7.60 3.31 -1.45
CA ALA A 59 7.76 2.83 -0.09
C ALA A 59 9.15 2.23 0.18
N GLN A 60 9.73 1.54 -0.81
CA GLN A 60 11.09 1.00 -0.72
C GLN A 60 12.15 2.11 -0.69
N HIS A 61 12.01 3.14 -1.53
CA HIS A 61 12.95 4.27 -1.53
C HIS A 61 12.92 5.10 -0.24
N VAL A 62 11.75 5.23 0.41
CA VAL A 62 11.62 5.94 1.70
C VAL A 62 12.33 5.18 2.83
N GLN A 63 12.34 3.84 2.79
CA GLN A 63 13.06 3.03 3.80
C GLN A 63 14.57 3.23 3.72
N GLU A 64 15.13 3.39 2.53
CA GLU A 64 16.57 3.59 2.34
C GLU A 64 17.06 4.97 2.83
N THR A 65 16.15 5.94 2.96
CA THR A 65 16.48 7.30 3.41
C THR A 65 16.34 7.49 4.92
N THR A 66 15.83 6.49 5.65
CA THR A 66 15.66 6.55 7.11
C THR A 66 16.87 5.88 7.79
N PRO A 67 17.77 6.62 8.46
CA PRO A 67 18.94 6.06 9.14
C PRO A 67 18.59 5.29 10.43
#